data_AF-F4Q2N0-F1
#
_entry.id   AF-F4Q2N0-F1
#
_cell.length_a   1.000
_cell.length_b   1.000
_cell.length_c   1.000
_cell.angle_alpha   90.00
_cell.angle_beta   90.00
_cell.angle_gamma   90.00
#
_symmetry.space_group_name_H-M   'P 1'
#
loop_
_entity.id
_entity.type
_entity.pdbx_description
1 polymer ?
#
loop_
_entity_poly.entity_id
_entity_poly.type
_entity_poly.pdbx_seq_one_letter_code
_entity_poly.pdbx_strand_id
1 'polypeptide(L)'
;MSQRLNTKSFIIILVLLFNIFSIYKFNQKINQSDTTTTTTVTTTTSSSTENNLLKMESKSYDFKNQDGQSDTLYYLEYKPPRPSQDYRYPVFIFLHGASKSGKGLEDLNTKLRTAVIPKYIEGGQWGSLPFLVICPQSSDGWTSTNIVNVLGAIKTTYKDIIDDTRIYLTGQSMGGGGIWRWALASKEIDDIAALIVICGAACKCSTPQQQSYFFFDTNYYNLYYIFVAPPYKIDSNEMVSSNIPVWAFNNENDSTVSAQTSQRWVDINNQMGISPPSKITIFKGVTGHDAWTQAFNPIKQDNPTYVYDWLLSFTNIRKHNRTE
;
A
#
# COMPACT_ATOMS: atom_id res chain seq x y z
N MET A 1 -52.52 7.53 -49.27
CA MET A 1 -52.34 6.72 -48.06
C MET A 1 -50.84 6.64 -47.76
N SER A 2 -50.40 7.34 -46.71
CA SER A 2 -49.15 7.17 -45.94
C SER A 2 -47.79 7.22 -46.66
N GLN A 3 -47.18 8.42 -46.70
CA GLN A 3 -45.72 8.58 -46.70
C GLN A 3 -45.14 8.13 -45.34
N ARG A 4 -44.15 7.23 -45.34
CA ARG A 4 -43.34 6.90 -44.16
C ARG A 4 -42.02 7.69 -44.20
N LEU A 5 -41.85 8.60 -43.24
CA LEU A 5 -40.60 9.30 -42.94
C LEU A 5 -39.62 8.37 -42.22
N ASN A 6 -38.34 8.49 -42.57
CA ASN A 6 -37.22 7.66 -42.13
C ASN A 6 -36.55 8.31 -40.90
N THR A 7 -36.52 7.62 -39.76
CA THR A 7 -36.09 8.10 -38.44
C THR A 7 -34.57 8.13 -38.23
N LYS A 8 -33.82 8.77 -39.13
CA LYS A 8 -32.35 8.94 -38.96
C LYS A 8 -31.82 10.37 -39.08
N SER A 9 -32.67 11.38 -39.22
CA SER A 9 -32.24 12.80 -39.31
C SER A 9 -32.57 13.68 -38.10
N PHE A 10 -32.95 13.11 -36.94
CA PHE A 10 -33.42 13.90 -35.78
C PHE A 10 -32.50 13.88 -34.55
N ILE A 11 -31.34 13.22 -34.59
CA ILE A 11 -30.43 13.12 -33.41
C ILE A 11 -29.12 13.94 -33.59
N ILE A 12 -28.92 14.58 -34.73
CA ILE A 12 -27.70 15.39 -34.98
C ILE A 12 -27.90 16.89 -34.66
N ILE A 13 -29.11 17.35 -34.39
CA ILE A 13 -29.39 18.79 -34.13
C ILE A 13 -29.43 19.14 -32.63
N LEU A 14 -29.40 18.15 -31.71
CA LEU A 14 -29.45 18.42 -30.27
C LEU A 14 -28.08 18.47 -29.56
N VAL A 15 -26.98 18.12 -30.24
CA VAL A 15 -25.63 18.10 -29.64
C VAL A 15 -24.85 19.41 -29.88
N LEU A 16 -25.33 20.30 -30.76
CA LEU A 16 -24.64 21.56 -31.09
C LEU A 16 -25.14 22.79 -30.30
N LEU A 17 -26.17 22.67 -29.46
CA LEU A 17 -26.69 23.81 -28.67
C LEU A 17 -26.23 23.84 -27.21
N PHE A 18 -25.56 22.79 -26.70
CA PHE A 18 -25.01 22.81 -25.33
C PHE A 18 -23.57 23.33 -25.21
N ASN A 19 -22.88 23.56 -26.34
CA ASN A 19 -21.49 24.04 -26.34
C ASN A 19 -21.31 25.56 -26.49
N ILE A 20 -22.40 26.34 -26.56
CA ILE A 20 -22.30 27.81 -26.71
C ILE A 20 -22.61 28.57 -25.40
N PHE A 21 -23.18 27.92 -24.39
CA PHE A 21 -23.56 28.59 -23.14
C PHE A 21 -22.49 28.63 -22.04
N SER A 22 -21.48 27.75 -22.06
CA SER A 22 -20.43 27.74 -21.02
C SER A 22 -19.25 28.68 -21.32
N ILE A 23 -19.08 29.12 -22.56
CA ILE A 23 -18.02 30.08 -22.95
C ILE A 23 -18.43 31.54 -22.64
N TYR A 24 -19.73 31.81 -22.46
CA TYR A 24 -20.24 33.17 -22.24
C TYR A 24 -20.15 33.67 -20.78
N LYS A 25 -19.88 32.78 -19.80
CA LYS A 25 -19.72 33.18 -18.37
C LYS A 25 -18.28 33.38 -17.91
N PHE A 26 -17.29 33.11 -18.76
CA PHE A 26 -15.87 33.25 -18.40
C PHE A 26 -15.23 34.58 -18.87
N ASN A 27 -15.86 35.31 -19.81
CA ASN A 27 -15.26 36.51 -20.43
C ASN A 27 -15.85 37.87 -19.99
N GLN A 28 -16.56 37.95 -18.87
CA GLN A 28 -17.11 39.21 -18.33
C GLN A 28 -16.37 39.72 -17.07
N LYS A 29 -15.15 39.26 -16.80
CA LYS A 29 -14.39 39.73 -15.62
C LYS A 29 -12.95 40.15 -15.89
N ILE A 30 -12.64 40.53 -17.13
CA ILE A 30 -11.36 41.16 -17.48
C ILE A 30 -11.67 42.36 -18.39
N ASN A 31 -11.79 43.56 -17.79
CA ASN A 31 -11.12 44.80 -18.20
C ASN A 31 -11.83 46.08 -17.70
N GLN A 32 -10.97 47.07 -17.36
CA GLN A 32 -11.19 48.47 -16.95
C GLN A 32 -11.48 48.71 -15.46
N SER A 33 -10.79 49.62 -14.76
CA SER A 33 -9.96 50.77 -15.18
C SER A 33 -9.03 51.25 -14.05
N ASP A 34 -7.86 51.76 -14.43
CA ASP A 34 -6.96 52.57 -13.60
C ASP A 34 -7.65 53.82 -13.02
N THR A 35 -7.41 54.10 -11.74
CA THR A 35 -7.39 55.47 -11.19
C THR A 35 -6.49 55.52 -9.95
N THR A 36 -5.52 56.44 -9.99
CA THR A 36 -4.52 56.69 -8.95
C THR A 36 -5.12 57.45 -7.77
N THR A 37 -5.01 56.94 -6.54
CA THR A 37 -5.13 57.76 -5.32
C THR A 37 -4.30 57.15 -4.17
N THR A 38 -3.52 58.00 -3.51
CA THR A 38 -2.46 57.74 -2.53
C THR A 38 -3.01 57.49 -1.10
N THR A 39 -2.28 56.67 -0.31
CA THR A 39 -2.29 56.55 1.19
C THR A 39 -3.53 55.83 1.78
N THR A 40 -3.46 54.82 2.65
CA THR A 40 -2.52 54.48 3.74
C THR A 40 -2.58 52.96 3.99
N VAL A 41 -1.43 52.29 4.11
CA VAL A 41 -1.36 50.86 4.45
C VAL A 41 -1.62 50.70 5.95
N THR A 42 -2.79 50.16 6.31
CA THR A 42 -3.00 49.55 7.62
C THR A 42 -2.85 48.04 7.44
N THR A 43 -1.75 47.51 7.96
CA THR A 43 -1.44 46.08 7.96
C THR A 43 -2.36 45.38 8.96
N THR A 44 -3.45 44.79 8.47
CA THR A 44 -4.22 43.81 9.24
C THR A 44 -3.69 42.44 8.86
N THR A 45 -2.80 41.90 9.69
CA THR A 45 -2.34 40.52 9.64
C THR A 45 -3.52 39.59 9.98
N SER A 46 -4.24 39.12 8.96
CA SER A 46 -5.06 37.93 9.10
C SER A 46 -4.14 36.71 8.96
N SER A 47 -3.78 36.10 10.09
CA SER A 47 -3.14 34.79 10.15
C SER A 47 -4.10 33.74 9.58
N SER A 48 -4.01 33.46 8.28
CA SER A 48 -4.55 32.23 7.72
C SER A 48 -3.55 31.11 8.05
N THR A 49 -3.87 30.30 9.04
CA THR A 49 -3.28 28.95 9.17
C THR A 49 -3.76 28.13 7.99
N GLU A 50 -3.08 28.25 6.84
CA GLU A 50 -3.04 27.15 5.89
C GLU A 50 -2.39 25.99 6.64
N ASN A 51 -3.20 24.98 6.98
CA ASN A 51 -2.68 23.74 7.53
C ASN A 51 -1.68 23.19 6.51
N ASN A 52 -0.38 23.27 6.81
CA ASN A 52 0.70 22.61 6.08
C ASN A 52 0.55 21.09 6.24
N LEU A 53 -0.52 20.53 5.67
CA LEU A 53 -0.75 19.10 5.63
C LEU A 53 0.37 18.47 4.79
N LEU A 54 0.95 17.40 5.31
CA LEU A 54 1.89 16.60 4.55
C LEU A 54 1.17 16.11 3.29
N LYS A 55 1.88 16.02 2.16
CA LYS A 55 1.27 15.56 0.91
C LYS A 55 2.07 14.41 0.35
N MET A 56 1.37 13.37 -0.11
CA MET A 56 2.01 12.29 -0.86
C MET A 56 2.06 12.65 -2.35
N GLU A 57 3.21 12.46 -2.98
CA GLU A 57 3.37 12.62 -4.42
C GLU A 57 2.91 11.35 -5.16
N SER A 58 2.21 11.54 -6.27
CA SER A 58 1.89 10.43 -7.18
C SER A 58 3.04 10.24 -8.17
N LYS A 59 3.58 9.03 -8.22
CA LYS A 59 4.74 8.68 -9.05
C LYS A 59 4.45 7.48 -9.93
N SER A 60 5.27 7.33 -10.96
CA SER A 60 5.36 6.12 -11.77
C SER A 60 6.81 5.73 -11.97
N TYR A 61 7.07 4.44 -12.19
CA TYR A 61 8.37 3.90 -12.53
C TYR A 61 8.22 2.86 -13.64
N ASP A 62 8.84 3.12 -14.78
CA ASP A 62 8.84 2.20 -15.90
C ASP A 62 9.96 1.17 -15.73
N PHE A 63 9.63 -0.11 -15.92
CA PHE A 63 10.58 -1.20 -15.79
C PHE A 63 10.35 -2.26 -16.88
N LYS A 64 11.32 -3.16 -17.01
CA LYS A 64 11.16 -4.37 -17.82
C LYS A 64 10.74 -5.51 -16.90
N ASN A 65 9.59 -6.12 -17.19
CA ASN A 65 9.15 -7.30 -16.45
C ASN A 65 10.03 -8.52 -16.78
N GLN A 66 9.75 -9.67 -16.17
CA GLN A 66 10.54 -10.89 -16.34
C GLN A 66 10.57 -11.40 -17.80
N ASP A 67 9.59 -11.02 -18.62
CA ASP A 67 9.50 -11.35 -20.05
C ASP A 67 10.17 -10.30 -20.95
N GLY A 68 10.84 -9.29 -20.37
CA GLY A 68 11.47 -8.19 -21.10
C GLY A 68 10.50 -7.15 -21.67
N GLN A 69 9.20 -7.26 -21.35
CA GLN A 69 8.19 -6.30 -21.77
C GLN A 69 8.21 -5.06 -20.86
N SER A 70 7.92 -3.90 -21.43
CA SER A 70 7.76 -2.68 -20.64
C SER A 70 6.50 -2.77 -19.78
N ASP A 71 6.62 -2.38 -18.52
CA ASP A 71 5.51 -2.23 -17.58
C ASP A 71 5.76 -1.00 -16.69
N THR A 72 4.71 -0.51 -16.03
CA THR A 72 4.75 0.71 -15.23
C THR A 72 4.19 0.46 -13.84
N LEU A 73 5.01 0.70 -12.82
CA LEU A 73 4.59 0.72 -11.43
C LEU A 73 4.07 2.11 -11.08
N TYR A 74 2.83 2.21 -10.61
CA TYR A 74 2.27 3.45 -10.03
C TYR A 74 2.30 3.38 -8.51
N TYR A 75 2.72 4.45 -7.84
CA TYR A 75 2.85 4.46 -6.38
C TYR A 75 2.72 5.87 -5.79
N LEU A 76 2.30 5.95 -4.53
CA LEU A 76 2.38 7.16 -3.73
C LEU A 76 3.71 7.19 -2.97
N GLU A 77 4.38 8.34 -2.97
CA GLU A 77 5.61 8.61 -2.24
C GLU A 77 5.34 9.66 -1.17
N TYR A 78 5.83 9.42 0.04
CA TYR A 78 6.06 10.49 1.02
C TYR A 78 7.52 10.45 1.46
N LYS A 79 8.17 11.61 1.37
CA LYS A 79 9.55 11.82 1.75
C LYS A 79 9.60 12.93 2.81
N PRO A 80 9.91 12.62 4.08
CA PRO A 80 10.04 13.64 5.11
C PRO A 80 11.28 14.52 4.85
N PRO A 81 11.39 15.70 5.48
CA PRO A 81 12.60 16.52 5.39
C PRO A 81 13.85 15.73 5.80
N ARG A 82 14.92 15.88 5.02
CA ARG A 82 16.19 15.18 5.28
C ARG A 82 16.93 15.85 6.44
N PRO A 83 17.25 15.15 7.55
CA PRO A 83 17.98 15.74 8.68
C PRO A 83 19.39 16.25 8.34
N SER A 84 20.08 15.57 7.41
CA SER A 84 21.43 15.94 6.94
C SER A 84 21.69 15.36 5.55
N GLN A 85 22.73 15.85 4.86
CA GLN A 85 23.11 15.34 3.53
C GLN A 85 23.53 13.86 3.56
N ASP A 86 24.05 13.37 4.67
CA ASP A 86 24.48 11.98 4.83
C ASP A 86 23.36 11.05 5.31
N TYR A 87 22.28 11.60 5.86
CA TYR A 87 21.16 10.80 6.36
C TYR A 87 20.58 9.89 5.27
N ARG A 88 20.39 8.62 5.58
CA ARG A 88 19.77 7.63 4.70
C ARG A 88 18.43 7.17 5.27
N TYR A 89 17.37 7.22 4.46
CA TYR A 89 16.01 6.94 4.91
C TYR A 89 15.80 5.43 5.15
N PRO A 90 15.29 5.01 6.33
CA PRO A 90 14.59 3.74 6.40
C PRO A 90 13.37 3.77 5.46
N VAL A 91 13.07 2.66 4.80
CA VAL A 91 11.99 2.58 3.80
C VAL A 91 10.81 1.82 4.38
N PHE A 92 9.62 2.42 4.31
CA PHE A 92 8.36 1.80 4.70
C PHE A 92 7.52 1.52 3.46
N ILE A 93 7.36 0.26 3.09
CA ILE A 93 6.56 -0.15 1.93
C ILE A 93 5.20 -0.66 2.42
N PHE A 94 4.11 -0.12 1.86
CA PHE A 94 2.74 -0.49 2.23
C PHE A 94 1.97 -1.12 1.07
N LEU A 95 1.69 -2.42 1.20
CA LEU A 95 0.86 -3.17 0.26
C LEU A 95 -0.62 -3.08 0.64
N HIS A 96 -1.41 -2.48 -0.25
CA HIS A 96 -2.83 -2.22 0.01
C HIS A 96 -3.72 -3.47 -0.02
N GLY A 97 -4.91 -3.36 0.56
CA GLY A 97 -5.98 -4.37 0.46
C GLY A 97 -6.77 -4.28 -0.85
N ALA A 98 -7.63 -5.27 -1.13
CA ALA A 98 -8.32 -5.42 -2.43
C ALA A 98 -9.18 -4.21 -2.84
N SER A 99 -9.76 -3.46 -1.89
CA SER A 99 -10.60 -2.30 -2.18
C SER A 99 -9.81 -1.08 -2.72
N LYS A 100 -8.48 -1.15 -2.73
CA LYS A 100 -7.59 -0.08 -3.21
C LYS A 100 -6.89 -0.43 -4.52
N SER A 101 -7.23 -1.58 -5.11
CA SER A 101 -6.69 -2.01 -6.39
C SER A 101 -7.08 -1.06 -7.51
N GLY A 102 -6.17 -0.90 -8.47
CA GLY A 102 -6.39 -0.03 -9.62
C GLY A 102 -5.20 0.07 -10.56
N LYS A 103 -5.37 0.82 -11.64
CA LYS A 103 -4.34 1.09 -12.65
C LYS A 103 -4.23 2.59 -12.94
N GLY A 104 -3.01 3.06 -13.13
CA GLY A 104 -2.74 4.44 -13.54
C GLY A 104 -2.93 5.47 -12.44
N LEU A 105 -2.62 6.73 -12.79
CA LEU A 105 -2.61 7.84 -11.85
C LEU A 105 -4.00 8.22 -11.31
N GLU A 106 -5.07 7.96 -12.06
CA GLU A 106 -6.44 8.26 -11.63
C GLU A 106 -6.84 7.38 -10.44
N ASP A 107 -6.73 6.06 -10.59
CA ASP A 107 -7.01 5.11 -9.51
C ASP A 107 -6.05 5.28 -8.33
N LEU A 108 -4.80 5.66 -8.59
CA LEU A 108 -3.83 5.95 -7.54
C LEU A 108 -4.33 7.09 -6.65
N ASN A 109 -4.80 8.18 -7.27
CA ASN A 109 -5.26 9.38 -6.57
C ASN A 109 -6.65 9.24 -5.94
N THR A 110 -7.54 8.48 -6.56
CA THR A 110 -8.94 8.35 -6.12
C THR A 110 -9.17 7.15 -5.21
N LYS A 111 -8.39 6.07 -5.36
CA LYS A 111 -8.51 4.84 -4.56
C LYS A 111 -7.38 4.71 -3.57
N LEU A 112 -6.12 4.57 -4.01
CA LEU A 112 -5.03 4.24 -3.09
C LEU A 112 -4.77 5.34 -2.05
N ARG A 113 -4.89 6.61 -2.43
CA ARG A 113 -4.76 7.76 -1.52
C ARG A 113 -5.77 7.75 -0.35
N THR A 114 -6.84 6.97 -0.45
CA THR A 114 -7.82 6.78 0.64
C THR A 114 -7.47 5.63 1.60
N ALA A 115 -6.35 4.94 1.39
CA ALA A 115 -5.87 3.89 2.29
C ALA A 115 -5.33 4.48 3.61
N VAL A 116 -5.16 3.62 4.61
CA VAL A 116 -4.82 4.04 5.99
C VAL A 116 -3.53 4.85 6.08
N ILE A 117 -2.44 4.39 5.45
CA ILE A 117 -1.14 5.08 5.50
C ILE A 117 -1.20 6.45 4.81
N PRO A 118 -1.66 6.58 3.55
CA PRO A 118 -1.86 7.90 2.94
C PRO A 118 -2.76 8.82 3.75
N LYS A 119 -3.86 8.32 4.32
CA LYS A 119 -4.76 9.14 5.15
C LYS A 119 -4.07 9.68 6.41
N TYR A 120 -3.22 8.89 7.06
CA TYR A 120 -2.46 9.37 8.22
C TYR A 120 -1.39 10.39 7.84
N ILE A 121 -0.76 10.23 6.69
CA ILE A 121 0.21 11.22 6.18
C ILE A 121 -0.53 12.51 5.87
N GLU A 122 -1.52 12.46 4.97
CA GLU A 122 -2.18 13.67 4.47
C GLU A 122 -3.15 14.32 5.47
N GLY A 123 -3.61 13.57 6.47
CA GLY A 123 -4.33 14.11 7.62
C GLY A 123 -3.42 14.70 8.70
N GLY A 124 -2.09 14.60 8.55
CA GLY A 124 -1.11 15.16 9.48
C GLY A 124 -0.80 14.29 10.71
N GLN A 125 -1.48 13.17 10.91
CA GLN A 125 -1.21 12.27 12.05
C GLN A 125 0.15 11.57 11.96
N TRP A 126 0.72 11.43 10.77
CA TRP A 126 2.03 10.79 10.56
C TRP A 126 3.18 11.51 11.27
N GLY A 127 3.03 12.80 11.53
CA GLY A 127 4.00 13.60 12.29
C GLY A 127 5.39 13.60 11.67
N SER A 128 6.39 13.21 12.47
CA SER A 128 7.82 13.26 12.14
C SER A 128 8.45 11.88 11.95
N LEU A 129 7.66 10.84 11.64
CA LEU A 129 8.18 9.50 11.40
C LEU A 129 9.22 9.50 10.26
N PRO A 130 10.38 8.85 10.44
CA PRO A 130 11.58 9.10 9.62
C PRO A 130 11.62 8.34 8.29
N PHE A 131 10.52 7.72 7.88
CA PHE A 131 10.50 6.80 6.75
C PHE A 131 10.35 7.50 5.41
N LEU A 132 11.09 7.03 4.40
CA LEU A 132 10.63 7.13 3.02
C LEU A 132 9.46 6.15 2.85
N VAL A 133 8.25 6.67 2.66
CA VAL A 133 7.04 5.84 2.55
C VAL A 133 6.69 5.63 1.09
N ILE A 134 6.56 4.36 0.71
CA ILE A 134 6.16 3.96 -0.64
C ILE A 134 4.89 3.11 -0.56
N CYS A 135 3.81 3.59 -1.16
CA CYS A 135 2.54 2.86 -1.29
C CYS A 135 2.34 2.50 -2.77
N PRO A 136 2.83 1.33 -3.25
CA PRO A 136 2.57 0.87 -4.60
C PRO A 136 1.10 0.50 -4.81
N GLN A 137 0.58 0.70 -6.02
CA GLN A 137 -0.74 0.21 -6.43
C GLN A 137 -0.60 -1.02 -7.33
N SER A 138 -1.33 -2.07 -6.99
CA SER A 138 -1.55 -3.22 -7.86
C SER A 138 -3.00 -3.29 -8.30
N SER A 139 -3.25 -3.70 -9.54
CA SER A 139 -4.59 -3.94 -10.06
C SER A 139 -5.15 -5.30 -9.72
N ASP A 140 -4.28 -6.32 -9.73
CA ASP A 140 -4.67 -7.72 -9.82
C ASP A 140 -4.12 -8.54 -8.62
N GLY A 141 -3.89 -7.87 -7.50
CA GLY A 141 -3.36 -8.46 -6.27
C GLY A 141 -1.84 -8.46 -6.17
N TRP A 142 -1.31 -9.08 -5.11
CA TRP A 142 0.12 -9.06 -4.82
C TRP A 142 0.75 -10.41 -5.15
N THR A 143 1.53 -10.46 -6.22
CA THR A 143 2.29 -11.63 -6.68
C THR A 143 3.74 -11.53 -6.28
N SER A 144 4.43 -12.67 -6.19
CA SER A 144 5.86 -12.64 -5.90
C SER A 144 6.62 -11.79 -6.92
N THR A 145 6.28 -11.91 -8.21
CA THR A 145 6.85 -11.10 -9.29
C THR A 145 6.61 -9.61 -9.07
N ASN A 146 5.38 -9.17 -8.77
CA ASN A 146 5.13 -7.74 -8.63
C ASN A 146 5.70 -7.14 -7.35
N ILE A 147 5.80 -7.90 -6.25
CA ILE A 147 6.50 -7.47 -5.04
C ILE A 147 8.00 -7.32 -5.34
N VAL A 148 8.61 -8.28 -6.03
CA VAL A 148 10.02 -8.19 -6.44
C VAL A 148 10.25 -6.99 -7.36
N ASN A 149 9.35 -6.71 -8.31
CA ASN A 149 9.45 -5.53 -9.17
C ASN A 149 9.36 -4.22 -8.36
N VAL A 150 8.48 -4.15 -7.36
CA VAL A 150 8.40 -3.00 -6.43
C VAL A 150 9.72 -2.81 -5.69
N LEU A 151 10.28 -3.89 -5.11
CA LEU A 151 11.54 -3.82 -4.38
C LEU A 151 12.70 -3.38 -5.28
N GLY A 152 12.78 -3.94 -6.50
CA GLY A 152 13.78 -3.55 -7.50
C GLY A 152 13.65 -2.09 -7.92
N ALA A 153 12.43 -1.62 -8.17
CA ALA A 153 12.16 -0.23 -8.53
C ALA A 153 12.59 0.75 -7.43
N ILE A 154 12.25 0.46 -6.17
CA ILE A 154 12.61 1.28 -5.02
C ILE A 154 14.12 1.29 -4.81
N LYS A 155 14.76 0.13 -4.78
CA LYS A 155 16.22 0.01 -4.61
C LYS A 155 16.97 0.73 -5.72
N THR A 156 16.46 0.73 -6.95
CA THR A 156 17.10 1.42 -8.08
C THR A 156 16.89 2.93 -8.01
N THR A 157 15.64 3.36 -7.81
CA THR A 157 15.26 4.79 -7.87
C THR A 157 15.85 5.57 -6.70
N TYR A 158 15.92 4.96 -5.52
CA TYR A 158 16.30 5.66 -4.30
C TYR A 158 17.67 5.24 -3.73
N LYS A 159 18.49 4.52 -4.52
CA LYS A 159 19.78 3.95 -4.10
C LYS A 159 20.71 4.90 -3.33
N ASP A 160 20.69 6.19 -3.68
CA ASP A 160 21.61 7.18 -3.11
C ASP A 160 21.11 7.83 -1.81
N ILE A 161 19.84 7.58 -1.44
CA ILE A 161 19.19 8.25 -0.29
C ILE A 161 18.56 7.29 0.70
N ILE A 162 18.42 6.00 0.39
CA ILE A 162 17.88 5.00 1.32
C ILE A 162 18.97 4.33 2.12
N ASP A 163 18.58 3.85 3.30
CA ASP A 163 19.31 2.85 4.03
C ASP A 163 18.77 1.49 3.59
N ASP A 164 19.52 0.82 2.72
CA ASP A 164 19.12 -0.46 2.12
C ASP A 164 19.24 -1.66 3.09
N THR A 165 19.68 -1.40 4.33
CA THR A 165 19.60 -2.34 5.45
C THR A 165 18.33 -2.15 6.28
N ARG A 166 17.55 -1.08 6.05
CA ARG A 166 16.31 -0.77 6.78
C ARG A 166 15.13 -0.60 5.82
N ILE A 167 14.89 -1.61 4.98
CA ILE A 167 13.69 -1.72 4.16
C ILE A 167 12.66 -2.57 4.90
N TYR A 168 11.47 -2.03 5.13
CA TYR A 168 10.37 -2.72 5.81
C TYR A 168 9.21 -2.94 4.85
N LEU A 169 8.67 -4.15 4.85
CA LEU A 169 7.52 -4.50 4.02
C LEU A 169 6.30 -4.74 4.91
N THR A 170 5.22 -4.00 4.62
CA THR A 170 3.99 -4.03 5.40
C THR A 170 2.78 -4.20 4.49
N GLY A 171 1.70 -4.77 4.98
CA GLY A 171 0.51 -4.95 4.16
C GLY A 171 -0.73 -5.32 4.94
N GLN A 172 -1.89 -4.99 4.36
CA GLN A 172 -3.21 -5.30 4.94
C GLN A 172 -4.03 -6.21 4.03
N SER A 173 -4.83 -7.11 4.59
CA SER A 173 -5.81 -7.93 3.84
C SER A 173 -5.14 -8.66 2.67
N MET A 174 -5.55 -8.38 1.43
CA MET A 174 -4.90 -8.84 0.19
C MET A 174 -3.37 -8.57 0.17
N GLY A 175 -2.93 -7.41 0.65
CA GLY A 175 -1.51 -7.07 0.82
C GLY A 175 -0.81 -7.90 1.88
N GLY A 176 -1.46 -8.15 3.01
CA GLY A 176 -0.93 -9.02 4.05
C GLY A 176 -0.76 -10.46 3.57
N GLY A 177 -1.75 -10.98 2.83
CA GLY A 177 -1.65 -12.29 2.20
C GLY A 177 -0.59 -12.38 1.11
N GLY A 178 -0.40 -11.30 0.35
CA GLY A 178 0.71 -11.14 -0.58
C GLY A 178 2.06 -11.33 0.10
N ILE A 179 2.25 -10.69 1.25
CA ILE A 179 3.48 -10.84 2.06
C ILE A 179 3.66 -12.28 2.51
N TRP A 180 2.64 -12.91 3.10
CA TRP A 180 2.76 -14.31 3.53
C TRP A 180 3.21 -15.22 2.39
N ARG A 181 2.57 -15.10 1.22
CA ARG A 181 2.90 -15.96 0.07
C ARG A 181 4.26 -15.67 -0.53
N TRP A 182 4.63 -14.39 -0.66
CA TRP A 182 5.92 -13.99 -1.21
C TRP A 182 7.07 -14.41 -0.29
N ALA A 183 6.93 -14.14 1.01
CA ALA A 183 7.97 -14.37 2.00
C ALA A 183 8.29 -15.85 2.24
N LEU A 184 7.37 -16.76 1.91
CA LEU A 184 7.63 -18.21 1.95
C LEU A 184 8.72 -18.67 1.00
N ALA A 185 8.82 -18.05 -0.18
CA ALA A 185 9.54 -18.63 -1.31
C ALA A 185 10.52 -17.66 -2.00
N SER A 186 10.43 -16.36 -1.72
CA SER A 186 11.26 -15.34 -2.38
C SER A 186 12.59 -15.16 -1.66
N LYS A 187 13.68 -15.15 -2.43
CA LYS A 187 15.03 -14.86 -1.93
C LYS A 187 15.22 -13.38 -1.62
N GLU A 188 14.45 -12.50 -2.26
CA GLU A 188 14.40 -11.07 -2.01
C GLU A 188 13.92 -10.72 -0.58
N ILE A 189 13.47 -11.71 0.20
CA ILE A 189 13.28 -11.55 1.64
C ILE A 189 14.58 -11.14 2.35
N ASP A 190 15.73 -11.51 1.81
CA ASP A 190 17.05 -11.13 2.31
C ASP A 190 17.35 -9.63 2.11
N ASP A 191 16.51 -8.87 1.40
CA ASP A 191 16.57 -7.40 1.33
C ASP A 191 15.74 -6.70 2.41
N ILE A 192 14.88 -7.43 3.13
CA ILE A 192 13.92 -6.85 4.08
C ILE A 192 14.42 -6.99 5.52
N ALA A 193 14.29 -5.93 6.30
CA ALA A 193 14.67 -5.88 7.71
C ALA A 193 13.59 -6.49 8.63
N ALA A 194 12.31 -6.21 8.39
CA ALA A 194 11.18 -6.74 9.16
C ALA A 194 9.86 -6.68 8.38
N LEU A 195 8.91 -7.53 8.78
CA LEU A 195 7.57 -7.64 8.19
C LEU A 195 6.46 -7.25 9.18
N ILE A 196 5.50 -6.46 8.71
CA ILE A 196 4.21 -6.25 9.38
C ILE A 196 3.09 -6.82 8.50
N VAL A 197 2.33 -7.78 9.03
CA VAL A 197 1.28 -8.45 8.27
C VAL A 197 -0.07 -8.29 8.97
N ILE A 198 -1.01 -7.60 8.34
CA ILE A 198 -2.31 -7.28 8.95
C ILE A 198 -3.43 -8.00 8.24
N CYS A 199 -4.22 -8.77 9.00
CA CYS A 199 -5.37 -9.56 8.55
C CYS A 199 -5.16 -10.23 7.19
N GLY A 200 -3.97 -10.82 7.03
CA GLY A 200 -3.46 -11.29 5.76
C GLY A 200 -4.17 -12.55 5.26
N ALA A 201 -4.83 -12.44 4.12
CA ALA A 201 -5.45 -13.55 3.42
C ALA A 201 -4.72 -13.84 2.12
N ALA A 202 -4.05 -14.99 2.01
CA ALA A 202 -3.47 -15.41 0.74
C ALA A 202 -4.61 -15.58 -0.28
N CYS A 203 -4.68 -14.81 -1.37
CA CYS A 203 -5.72 -14.97 -2.38
C CYS A 203 -5.18 -15.35 -3.77
N LYS A 204 -6.04 -16.04 -4.52
CA LYS A 204 -6.04 -16.55 -5.90
C LYS A 204 -4.68 -16.84 -6.59
N CYS A 205 -4.34 -18.13 -6.68
CA CYS A 205 -3.49 -18.66 -7.74
C CYS A 205 -4.25 -18.64 -9.08
N SER A 206 -3.62 -18.14 -10.14
CA SER A 206 -4.24 -17.89 -11.45
C SER A 206 -4.37 -19.14 -12.33
N THR A 207 -3.75 -20.27 -11.97
CA THR A 207 -3.80 -21.50 -12.77
C THR A 207 -4.20 -22.74 -11.97
N PRO A 208 -4.96 -23.68 -12.57
CA PRO A 208 -5.26 -24.99 -11.97
C PRO A 208 -4.02 -25.82 -11.57
N GLN A 209 -2.86 -25.63 -12.19
CA GLN A 209 -1.62 -26.30 -11.77
C GLN A 209 -0.94 -25.67 -10.53
N GLN A 210 -1.19 -24.40 -10.22
CA GLN A 210 -0.75 -23.80 -8.94
C GLN A 210 -1.72 -24.10 -7.79
N GLN A 211 -2.95 -24.49 -8.14
CA GLN A 211 -3.93 -25.01 -7.18
C GLN A 211 -3.44 -26.34 -6.59
N SER A 212 -2.84 -27.24 -7.37
CA SER A 212 -2.41 -28.57 -6.90
C SER A 212 -1.29 -28.60 -5.84
N TYR A 213 -0.65 -27.48 -5.51
CA TYR A 213 0.25 -27.40 -4.34
C TYR A 213 -0.46 -27.04 -3.02
N PHE A 214 -1.78 -26.80 -3.06
CA PHE A 214 -2.57 -26.29 -1.92
C PHE A 214 -4.01 -26.88 -1.78
N PHE A 215 -4.29 -28.08 -2.29
CA PHE A 215 -5.53 -28.86 -2.00
C PHE A 215 -5.11 -30.27 -1.53
N PHE A 216 -5.70 -30.98 -0.55
CA PHE A 216 -7.12 -31.33 -0.26
C PHE A 216 -7.32 -31.69 1.26
N ASP A 217 -8.36 -31.19 1.96
CA ASP A 217 -9.73 -31.73 2.30
C ASP A 217 -9.76 -32.78 3.46
N THR A 218 -10.64 -32.76 4.48
CA THR A 218 -12.11 -32.93 4.44
C THR A 218 -12.83 -32.55 5.75
N ASN A 219 -14.07 -32.05 5.59
CA ASN A 219 -15.17 -31.98 6.57
C ASN A 219 -15.46 -30.62 7.24
N TYR A 220 -15.87 -29.61 6.46
CA TYR A 220 -17.21 -28.99 6.57
C TYR A 220 -17.36 -27.80 5.58
N TYR A 221 -18.24 -28.00 4.58
CA TYR A 221 -19.03 -27.07 3.74
C TYR A 221 -18.39 -25.91 2.95
N ASN A 222 -18.39 -26.12 1.62
CA ASN A 222 -18.80 -25.22 0.54
C ASN A 222 -18.06 -23.88 0.28
N LEU A 223 -17.15 -23.98 -0.70
CA LEU A 223 -16.89 -23.10 -1.87
C LEU A 223 -16.70 -21.58 -1.68
N TYR A 224 -15.56 -21.14 -2.25
CA TYR A 224 -15.07 -19.78 -2.55
C TYR A 224 -14.10 -19.14 -1.55
N TYR A 225 -12.86 -18.93 -2.06
CA TYR A 225 -11.74 -18.11 -1.56
C TYR A 225 -10.68 -18.80 -0.66
N ILE A 226 -9.42 -18.52 -1.02
CA ILE A 226 -8.18 -18.95 -0.38
C ILE A 226 -7.99 -18.07 0.87
N PHE A 227 -7.82 -18.70 2.03
CA PHE A 227 -7.68 -18.03 3.32
C PHE A 227 -6.83 -18.80 4.35
N VAL A 228 -6.18 -19.91 3.97
CA VAL A 228 -5.61 -20.83 4.95
C VAL A 228 -4.09 -20.85 4.84
N ALA A 229 -3.40 -20.63 5.96
CA ALA A 229 -2.00 -21.05 6.10
C ALA A 229 -1.92 -22.56 5.82
N PRO A 230 -0.84 -23.07 5.19
CA PRO A 230 -0.78 -24.44 4.70
C PRO A 230 -1.13 -25.45 5.79
N PRO A 231 -1.98 -26.46 5.51
CA PRO A 231 -2.31 -27.47 6.49
C PRO A 231 -1.21 -28.51 6.75
N TYR A 232 -0.08 -28.41 6.04
CA TYR A 232 1.00 -29.39 6.03
C TYR A 232 2.38 -28.77 6.32
N LYS A 233 3.34 -29.67 6.59
CA LYS A 233 4.76 -29.36 6.78
C LYS A 233 5.28 -28.56 5.59
N ILE A 234 5.84 -27.38 5.87
CA ILE A 234 6.53 -26.55 4.88
C ILE A 234 7.98 -27.05 4.79
N ASP A 235 8.36 -27.64 3.66
CA ASP A 235 9.72 -28.18 3.47
C ASP A 235 10.80 -27.10 3.32
N SER A 236 10.41 -25.91 2.85
CA SER A 236 11.28 -24.73 2.82
C SER A 236 10.46 -23.46 3.08
N ASN A 237 10.93 -22.65 4.02
CA ASN A 237 10.30 -21.40 4.42
C ASN A 237 11.37 -20.31 4.47
N GLU A 238 11.43 -19.47 3.45
CA GLU A 238 12.45 -18.42 3.37
C GLU A 238 12.35 -17.42 4.53
N MET A 239 11.17 -17.21 5.14
CA MET A 239 11.04 -16.42 6.38
C MET A 239 11.86 -17.02 7.52
N VAL A 240 11.77 -18.34 7.69
CA VAL A 240 12.48 -19.07 8.74
C VAL A 240 13.98 -19.10 8.42
N SER A 241 14.33 -19.45 7.19
CA SER A 241 15.73 -19.50 6.73
C SER A 241 16.44 -18.15 6.80
N SER A 242 15.69 -17.07 6.60
CA SER A 242 16.19 -15.69 6.75
C SER A 242 16.03 -15.16 8.16
N ASN A 243 15.42 -15.87 9.13
CA ASN A 243 15.26 -15.34 10.49
C ASN A 243 14.67 -13.92 10.49
N ILE A 244 13.72 -13.66 9.58
CA ILE A 244 13.16 -12.33 9.42
C ILE A 244 12.22 -12.02 10.59
N PRO A 245 12.36 -10.86 11.25
CA PRO A 245 11.39 -10.42 12.25
C PRO A 245 10.01 -10.24 11.62
N VAL A 246 9.00 -10.87 12.22
CA VAL A 246 7.61 -10.77 11.76
C VAL A 246 6.69 -10.38 12.92
N TRP A 247 5.79 -9.43 12.68
CA TRP A 247 4.68 -9.14 13.58
C TRP A 247 3.36 -9.07 12.83
N ALA A 248 2.48 -10.02 13.13
CA ALA A 248 1.14 -10.11 12.57
C ALA A 248 0.08 -9.40 13.43
N PHE A 249 -1.00 -8.95 12.81
CA PHE A 249 -2.11 -8.25 13.46
C PHE A 249 -3.46 -8.71 12.92
N ASN A 250 -4.45 -8.91 13.80
CA ASN A 250 -5.84 -9.20 13.41
C ASN A 250 -6.82 -8.68 14.45
N ASN A 251 -8.06 -8.43 14.04
CA ASN A 251 -9.18 -8.30 14.98
C ASN A 251 -9.67 -9.68 15.38
N GLU A 252 -10.09 -9.85 16.64
CA GLU A 252 -10.58 -11.13 17.16
C GLU A 252 -11.79 -11.64 16.36
N ASN A 253 -12.74 -10.74 16.05
CA ASN A 253 -13.97 -11.05 15.36
C ASN A 253 -13.97 -10.49 13.93
N ASP A 254 -12.85 -10.67 13.21
CA ASP A 254 -12.76 -10.36 11.79
C ASP A 254 -13.61 -11.34 10.96
N SER A 255 -14.70 -10.84 10.38
CA SER A 255 -15.66 -11.62 9.59
C SER A 255 -15.20 -11.91 8.15
N THR A 256 -14.07 -11.37 7.73
CA THR A 256 -13.52 -11.54 6.37
C THR A 256 -12.31 -12.46 6.40
N VAL A 257 -11.38 -12.23 7.32
CA VAL A 257 -10.15 -13.02 7.48
C VAL A 257 -9.97 -13.37 8.95
N SER A 258 -10.36 -14.59 9.31
CA SER A 258 -10.27 -15.07 10.69
C SER A 258 -8.89 -14.83 11.29
N ALA A 259 -8.84 -14.34 12.54
CA ALA A 259 -7.60 -14.19 13.30
C ALA A 259 -6.80 -15.50 13.41
N GLN A 260 -7.50 -16.65 13.34
CA GLN A 260 -6.86 -17.97 13.35
C GLN A 260 -5.92 -18.16 12.15
N THR A 261 -6.19 -17.54 11.01
CA THR A 261 -5.30 -17.62 9.84
C THR A 261 -3.93 -17.02 10.16
N SER A 262 -3.87 -15.81 10.71
CA SER A 262 -2.61 -15.17 11.09
C SER A 262 -1.94 -15.87 12.27
N GLN A 263 -2.72 -16.37 13.25
CA GLN A 263 -2.19 -17.16 14.34
C GLN A 263 -1.47 -18.40 13.82
N ARG A 264 -2.08 -19.13 12.89
CA ARG A 264 -1.49 -20.32 12.29
C ARG A 264 -0.19 -20.02 11.54
N TRP A 265 -0.11 -18.91 10.81
CA TRP A 265 1.13 -18.47 10.18
C TRP A 265 2.26 -18.26 11.20
N VAL A 266 1.96 -17.56 12.28
CA VAL A 266 2.92 -17.29 13.36
C VAL A 266 3.33 -18.58 14.07
N ASP A 267 2.38 -19.48 14.34
CA ASP A 267 2.65 -20.77 14.96
C ASP A 267 3.57 -21.63 14.10
N ILE A 268 3.31 -21.71 12.78
CA ILE A 268 4.15 -22.46 11.84
C ILE A 268 5.57 -21.89 11.83
N ASN A 269 5.73 -20.58 11.70
CA ASN A 269 7.06 -19.95 11.68
C ASN A 269 7.83 -20.25 12.98
N ASN A 270 7.16 -20.16 14.13
CA ASN A 270 7.76 -20.43 15.44
C ASN A 270 8.09 -21.91 15.64
N GLN A 271 7.23 -22.83 15.20
CA GLN A 271 7.48 -24.28 15.24
C GLN A 271 8.66 -24.68 14.34
N MET A 272 8.87 -23.97 13.24
CA MET A 272 10.02 -24.15 12.35
C MET A 272 11.31 -23.50 12.87
N GLY A 273 11.26 -22.80 14.01
CA GLY A 273 12.45 -22.27 14.69
C GLY A 273 12.92 -20.90 14.19
N ILE A 274 12.03 -20.07 13.64
CA ILE A 274 12.38 -18.68 13.30
C ILE A 274 12.91 -17.93 14.54
N SER A 275 13.97 -17.14 14.36
CA SER A 275 14.58 -16.33 15.41
C SER A 275 14.82 -14.89 14.91
N PRO A 276 14.20 -13.85 15.50
CA PRO A 276 13.35 -13.90 16.68
C PRO A 276 12.00 -14.58 16.39
N PRO A 277 11.33 -15.12 17.43
CA PRO A 277 9.98 -15.66 17.27
C PRO A 277 9.04 -14.63 16.64
N SER A 278 8.26 -15.08 15.66
CA SER A 278 7.18 -14.31 15.07
C SER A 278 6.17 -13.91 16.14
N LYS A 279 5.73 -12.65 16.10
CA LYS A 279 4.75 -12.07 17.02
C LYS A 279 3.37 -12.00 16.37
N ILE A 280 2.33 -12.05 17.19
CA ILE A 280 0.97 -11.71 16.78
C ILE A 280 0.28 -10.84 17.82
N THR A 281 -0.49 -9.87 17.36
CA THR A 281 -1.45 -9.12 18.16
C THR A 281 -2.86 -9.42 17.65
N ILE A 282 -3.73 -9.90 18.53
CA ILE A 282 -5.17 -10.03 18.25
C ILE A 282 -5.91 -8.98 19.07
N PHE A 283 -6.56 -8.02 18.41
CA PHE A 283 -7.34 -6.98 19.07
C PHE A 283 -8.65 -7.56 19.61
N LYS A 284 -8.71 -7.73 20.94
CA LYS A 284 -9.79 -8.40 21.66
C LYS A 284 -11.08 -7.59 21.65
N GLY A 285 -12.21 -8.27 21.47
CA GLY A 285 -13.54 -7.66 21.42
C GLY A 285 -13.80 -6.78 20.20
N VAL A 286 -12.82 -6.57 19.32
CA VAL A 286 -12.97 -5.76 18.10
C VAL A 286 -13.60 -6.62 17.00
N THR A 287 -14.65 -6.08 16.36
CA THR A 287 -15.34 -6.70 15.24
C THR A 287 -14.96 -6.03 13.92
N GLY A 288 -15.17 -6.76 12.82
CA GLY A 288 -14.93 -6.24 11.47
C GLY A 288 -13.48 -6.38 11.00
N HIS A 289 -13.27 -6.08 9.72
CA HIS A 289 -12.02 -6.41 9.02
C HIS A 289 -10.87 -5.40 9.23
N ASP A 290 -11.19 -4.19 9.69
CA ASP A 290 -10.20 -3.11 9.86
C ASP A 290 -9.38 -3.29 11.15
N ALA A 291 -8.34 -4.10 11.07
CA ALA A 291 -7.30 -4.17 12.11
C ALA A 291 -6.16 -3.15 11.87
N TRP A 292 -6.08 -2.59 10.65
CA TRP A 292 -4.96 -1.76 10.23
C TRP A 292 -5.04 -0.34 10.79
N THR A 293 -6.23 0.21 11.02
CA THR A 293 -6.39 1.53 11.65
C THR A 293 -5.77 1.54 13.04
N GLN A 294 -6.03 0.51 13.86
CA GLN A 294 -5.42 0.43 15.19
C GLN A 294 -3.93 0.13 15.13
N ALA A 295 -3.51 -0.87 14.33
CA ALA A 295 -2.10 -1.27 14.24
C ALA A 295 -1.19 -0.16 13.70
N PHE A 296 -1.63 0.57 12.66
CA PHE A 296 -0.89 1.67 12.06
C PHE A 296 -1.19 3.04 12.65
N ASN A 297 -1.87 3.14 13.80
CA ASN A 297 -2.10 4.45 14.41
C ASN A 297 -0.73 5.10 14.75
N PRO A 298 -0.37 6.25 14.13
CA PRO A 298 0.93 6.89 14.34
C PRO A 298 1.02 7.68 15.65
N ILE A 299 -0.08 7.83 16.38
CA ILE A 299 -0.12 8.49 17.69
C ILE A 299 0.27 7.48 18.75
N LYS A 300 1.54 7.53 19.19
CA LYS A 300 2.15 6.52 20.08
C LYS A 300 1.40 6.36 21.40
N GLN A 301 0.90 7.45 21.98
CA GLN A 301 0.12 7.43 23.23
C GLN A 301 -1.17 6.60 23.10
N ASP A 302 -1.74 6.55 21.89
CA ASP A 302 -2.99 5.87 21.59
C ASP A 302 -2.76 4.49 20.95
N ASN A 303 -1.51 4.08 20.76
CA ASN A 303 -1.14 2.82 20.11
C ASN A 303 -0.16 2.00 20.97
N PRO A 304 -0.67 1.12 21.85
CA PRO A 304 0.17 0.25 22.67
C PRO A 304 0.96 -0.78 21.84
N THR A 305 0.61 -0.94 20.57
CA THR A 305 1.29 -1.82 19.61
C THR A 305 2.01 -1.02 18.52
N TYR A 306 2.74 0.01 18.95
CA TYR A 306 3.39 0.97 18.06
C TYR A 306 4.41 0.31 17.12
N VAL A 307 3.98 0.01 15.90
CA VAL A 307 4.78 -0.75 14.94
C VAL A 307 6.04 -0.02 14.48
N TYR A 308 6.03 1.31 14.51
CA TYR A 308 7.11 2.12 13.96
C TYR A 308 8.41 2.00 14.75
N ASP A 309 8.35 2.04 16.09
CA ASP A 309 9.53 1.81 16.93
C ASP A 309 10.03 0.37 16.80
N TRP A 310 9.10 -0.59 16.72
CA TRP A 310 9.46 -1.99 16.53
C TRP A 310 10.18 -2.19 15.20
N LEU A 311 9.68 -1.61 14.10
CA LEU A 311 10.35 -1.64 12.80
C LEU A 311 11.75 -1.02 12.89
N LEU A 312 11.86 0.19 13.44
CA LEU A 312 13.15 0.90 13.55
C LEU A 312 14.17 0.21 14.46
N SER A 313 13.73 -0.72 15.32
CA SER A 313 14.64 -1.56 16.12
C SER A 313 15.36 -2.64 15.29
N PHE A 314 14.91 -2.90 14.06
CA PHE A 314 15.52 -3.90 13.18
C PHE A 314 16.33 -3.26 12.06
N THR A 315 17.52 -3.82 11.88
CA THR A 315 18.40 -3.60 10.74
C THR A 315 18.73 -4.96 10.14
N ASN A 316 18.69 -5.06 8.81
CA ASN A 316 18.96 -6.30 8.09
C ASN A 316 20.47 -6.58 8.02
N ILE A 317 20.99 -7.23 9.06
CA ILE A 317 22.40 -7.65 9.12
C ILE A 317 22.70 -8.91 8.31
N ARG A 318 21.69 -9.57 7.73
CA ARG A 318 21.82 -10.86 7.04
C ARG A 318 22.38 -10.73 5.64
N LYS A 319 22.18 -9.57 5.03
CA LYS A 319 22.64 -9.23 3.68
C LYS A 319 24.16 -9.39 3.49
N HIS A 320 24.93 -9.39 4.58
CA HIS A 320 26.39 -9.56 4.55
C HIS A 320 26.87 -11.01 4.73
N ASN A 321 26.03 -11.95 5.18
CA ASN A 321 26.46 -13.29 5.58
C ASN A 321 26.19 -14.41 4.54
N ARG A 322 25.64 -14.09 3.36
CA ARG A 322 25.39 -15.05 2.27
C ARG A 322 26.23 -14.81 1.00
N THR A 323 27.14 -13.84 1.05
CA THR A 323 28.09 -13.54 -0.04
C THR A 323 29.48 -14.14 0.18
N GLU A 324 29.66 -14.97 1.22
CA GLU A 324 30.82 -15.83 1.45
C GLU A 324 30.44 -17.31 1.25
#